data_AF-U4KKV3-F1
#
_entry.id   AF-U4KKV3-F1
#
_cell.length_a   1.000
_cell.length_b   1.000
_cell.length_c   1.000
_cell.angle_alpha   90.00
_cell.angle_beta   90.00
_cell.angle_gamma   90.00
#
_symmetry.space_group_name_H-M   'P 1'
#
loop_
_entity.id
_entity.type
_entity.pdbx_description
1 polymer ?
#
loop_
_entity_poly.entity_id
_entity_poly.type
_entity_poly.pdbx_seq_one_letter_code
_entity_poly.pdbx_strand_id
1 'polypeptide(L)' 'MIEMFLNKEVFVKVAFSRHFVEASIPEEYVGTLMEFDESFIKIKVINARKNTVKYILISRKYLISISEV' A
#
# COMPACT_ATOMS: atom_id res chain seq x y z
N MET A 1 8.49 -11.29 7.73
CA MET A 1 9.05 -9.95 8.05
C MET A 1 8.02 -8.84 7.80
N ILE A 2 7.30 -8.79 6.67
CA ILE A 2 6.21 -7.81 6.45
C ILE A 2 4.93 -8.11 7.25
N GLU A 3 4.62 -9.38 7.53
CA GLU A 3 3.43 -9.79 8.29
C GLU A 3 3.34 -9.15 9.69
N MET A 4 4.46 -8.70 10.26
CA MET A 4 4.51 -7.99 11.54
C MET A 4 3.77 -6.64 11.51
N PHE A 5 3.51 -6.11 10.32
CA PHE A 5 2.78 -4.86 10.12
C PHE A 5 1.28 -5.08 9.85
N LEU A 6 0.79 -6.34 9.83
CA LEU A 6 -0.63 -6.62 9.64
C LEU A 6 -1.46 -5.97 10.75
N ASN A 7 -2.57 -5.36 10.36
CA ASN A 7 -3.47 -4.56 11.18
C ASN A 7 -2.83 -3.33 11.86
N LYS A 8 -1.60 -2.96 11.47
CA LYS A 8 -0.95 -1.73 11.93
C LYS A 8 -1.12 -0.62 10.90
N GLU A 9 -1.10 0.61 11.40
CA GLU A 9 -0.97 1.79 10.56
C GLU A 9 0.46 1.85 10.00
N VAL A 10 0.54 1.97 8.68
CA VAL A 10 1.80 1.96 7.93
C VAL A 10 1.82 3.06 6.90
N PHE A 11 3.02 3.51 6.63
CA PHE A 11 3.37 4.35 5.52
C PHE A 11 3.96 3.46 4.41
N VAL A 12 3.40 3.55 3.20
CA VAL A 12 3.79 2.71 2.06
C VAL A 12 4.25 3.58 0.90
N LYS A 13 5.50 3.37 0.45
CA LYS A 13 6.01 3.92 -0.81
C LYS A 13 5.95 2.87 -1.90
N VAL A 14 5.48 3.26 -3.07
CA VAL A 14 5.41 2.41 -4.26
C VAL A 14 6.28 3.04 -5.35
N ALA A 15 7.24 2.28 -5.86
CA ALA A 15 8.08 2.67 -6.98
C ALA A 15 7.95 1.68 -8.14
N PHE A 16 8.08 2.18 -9.37
CA PHE A 16 8.15 1.34 -10.55
C PHE A 16 9.42 0.50 -10.52
N SER A 17 9.29 -0.80 -10.78
CA SER A 17 10.41 -1.55 -11.33
C SER A 17 10.62 -1.06 -12.77
N ARG A 18 11.88 -1.01 -13.25
CA ARG A 18 12.32 -0.32 -14.49
C ARG A 18 11.63 -0.72 -15.81
N HIS A 19 10.61 -1.58 -15.77
CA HIS A 19 9.93 -2.18 -16.91
C HIS A 19 8.42 -1.87 -17.02
N PHE A 20 7.83 -1.02 -16.17
CA PHE A 20 6.40 -0.71 -16.21
C PHE A 20 6.15 0.79 -16.50
N VAL A 21 5.43 1.07 -17.60
CA VAL A 21 5.14 2.42 -18.14
C VAL A 21 3.67 2.82 -17.94
N GLU A 22 2.86 2.00 -17.30
CA GLU A 22 1.40 2.23 -17.28
C GLU A 22 0.87 2.52 -15.88
N ALA A 23 0.11 3.63 -15.83
CA ALA A 23 -0.70 4.18 -14.74
C ALA A 23 0.02 5.11 -13.73
N SER A 24 -0.63 6.24 -13.47
CA SER A 24 -0.35 7.17 -12.37
C SER A 24 -0.67 6.51 -11.03
N ILE A 25 0.25 5.69 -10.53
CA ILE A 25 0.21 5.16 -9.18
C ILE A 25 0.67 6.28 -8.23
N PRO A 26 -0.14 6.69 -7.24
CA PRO A 26 0.33 7.51 -6.15
C PRO A 26 1.58 6.90 -5.50
N GLU A 27 2.67 7.67 -5.44
CA GLU A 27 3.96 7.19 -4.94
C GLU A 27 3.90 6.79 -3.45
N GLU A 28 2.94 7.33 -2.69
CA GLU A 28 2.88 7.19 -1.24
C GLU A 28 1.45 7.04 -0.71
N TYR A 29 1.27 6.15 0.27
CA TYR A 29 0.00 5.88 0.95
C TYR A 29 0.20 5.80 2.46
N VAL A 30 -0.76 6.33 3.22
CA VAL A 30 -0.86 6.13 4.67
C VAL A 30 -2.15 5.39 4.96
N GLY A 31 -2.07 4.29 5.68
CA GLY A 31 -3.25 3.52 6.06
C GLY A 31 -2.92 2.25 6.82
N THR A 32 -3.93 1.42 7.08
CA THR A 32 -3.74 0.15 7.78
C THR A 32 -3.42 -0.97 6.79
N LEU A 33 -2.34 -1.73 7.02
CA LEU A 33 -2.07 -2.93 6.24
C LEU A 33 -3.07 -4.02 6.65
N MET A 34 -3.94 -4.42 5.73
CA MET A 34 -5.00 -5.40 6.00
C MET A 34 -4.60 -6.81 5.58
N GLU A 35 -3.87 -6.92 4.48
CA GLU A 35 -3.57 -8.19 3.84
C GLU A 35 -2.23 -8.12 3.14
N PHE A 36 -1.48 -9.20 3.24
CA PHE A 36 -0.21 -9.40 2.54
C PHE A 36 -0.23 -10.81 1.96
N ASP A 37 -0.25 -10.89 0.64
CA ASP A 37 -0.27 -12.16 -0.09
C ASP A 37 0.89 -12.20 -1.10
N GLU A 38 1.03 -13.30 -1.84
CA GLU A 38 2.05 -13.46 -2.88
C GLU A 38 1.84 -12.50 -4.06
N SER A 39 0.58 -12.16 -4.36
CA SER A 39 0.24 -11.36 -5.55
C SER A 39 0.11 -9.86 -5.29
N PHE A 40 -0.39 -9.47 -4.12
CA PHE A 40 -0.68 -8.07 -3.80
C PHE A 40 -0.57 -7.78 -2.30
N ILE A 41 -0.57 -6.50 -1.97
CA ILE A 41 -0.80 -5.99 -0.63
C ILE A 41 -2.08 -5.16 -0.62
N LYS A 42 -2.82 -5.22 0.49
CA LYS A 42 -4.08 -4.49 0.66
C LYS A 42 -3.94 -3.48 1.79
N ILE A 43 -4.18 -2.21 1.47
CA ILE A 43 -4.13 -1.11 2.41
C ILE A 43 -5.52 -0.51 2.57
N LYS A 44 -5.98 -0.34 3.82
CA LYS A 44 -7.17 0.41 4.16
C LYS A 44 -6.79 1.86 4.45
N VAL A 45 -7.22 2.78 3.61
CA VAL A 45 -7.00 4.21 3.77
C VAL A 45 -8.30 4.87 4.23
N ILE A 46 -8.24 5.62 5.32
CA ILE A 46 -9.38 6.40 5.82
C ILE A 46 -9.23 7.82 5.31
N ASN A 47 -10.14 8.25 4.43
CA ASN A 47 -10.19 9.65 4.04
C ASN A 47 -10.89 10.46 5.13
N ALA A 48 -10.11 11.08 6.01
CA ALA A 48 -10.62 11.87 7.14
C ALA A 48 -11.61 12.97 6.71
N ARG A 49 -11.45 13.57 5.53
CA ARG A 49 -12.33 14.65 5.05
C ARG A 49 -13.71 14.18 4.60
N LYS A 50 -13.81 12.95 4.09
CA LYS A 50 -15.06 12.41 3.52
C LYS A 50 -15.63 11.25 4.34
N ASN A 51 -15.01 10.93 5.48
CA ASN A 51 -15.28 9.74 6.29
C ASN A 51 -15.49 8.45 5.45
N THR A 52 -14.72 8.33 4.37
CA THR A 52 -14.84 7.22 3.42
C THR A 52 -13.65 6.30 3.58
N VAL A 53 -13.95 5.02 3.74
CA VAL A 53 -12.95 3.96 3.74
C VAL A 53 -12.66 3.58 2.29
N LYS A 54 -11.39 3.64 1.89
CA LYS A 54 -10.91 3.15 0.59
C LYS A 54 -9.98 1.98 0.82
N TYR A 55 -10.07 0.99 -0.06
CA TYR A 55 -9.12 -0.12 -0.11
C TYR A 55 -8.25 0.04 -1.34
N ILE A 56 -6.94 -0.04 -1.15
CA ILE A 56 -5.95 0.07 -2.20
C ILE A 56 -5.26 -1.29 -2.31
N LEU A 57 -5.25 -1.84 -3.51
CA LEU A 57 -4.57 -3.08 -3.85
C LEU A 57 -3.32 -2.72 -4.65
N ILE A 58 -2.15 -3.04 -4.12
CA ILE A 58 -0.87 -2.78 -4.78
C ILE A 58 -0.27 -4.12 -5.17
N SER A 59 -0.03 -4.33 -6.46
CA SER A 59 0.62 -5.56 -6.94
C SER A 59 2.06 -5.66 -6.42
N ARG A 60 2.49 -6.85 -6.03
CA ARG A 60 3.88 -7.09 -5.62
C ARG A 60 4.89 -7.10 -6.77
N LYS A 61 4.45 -6.84 -8.01
CA LYS A 61 5.31 -6.54 -9.16
C LYS A 61 6.01 -5.18 -9.03
N TYR A 62 5.51 -4.30 -8.16
CA TYR A 62 6.14 -3.02 -7.84
C TYR A 62 7.17 -3.17 -6.74
N LEU A 63 8.11 -2.23 -6.68
CA LEU A 63 8.98 -2.08 -5.51
C LEU A 63 8.18 -1.38 -4.43
N ILE A 64 8.03 -2.03 -3.28
CA ILE A 64 7.20 -1.55 -2.18
C ILE A 64 8.09 -1.41 -0.94
N SER A 65 8.08 -0.22 -0.34
CA SER A 65 8.66 0.02 0.98
C SER A 65 7.53 0.26 1.98
N ILE A 66 7.57 -0.42 3.12
CA ILE A 66 6.57 -0.31 4.19
C ILE A 66 7.31 0.06 5.48
N SER A 67 6.85 1.11 6.16
CA SER A 67 7.33 1.54 7.47
C SER A 67 6.18 1.80 8.43
N GLU A 68 6.41 1.61 9.74
CA GLU A 68 5.47 2.01 10.78
C GLU A 68 5.38 3.55 10.84
N VAL A 69 4.19 4.08 11.16
CA VAL A 69 3.95 5.52 11.33
C VAL A 69 4.29 5.96 12.74
#